data_AF-A0A914X181-F1
#
_entry.id   AF-A0A914X181-F1
#
_cell.length_a   1.000
_cell.length_b   1.000
_cell.length_c   1.000
_cell.angle_alpha   90.00
_cell.angle_beta   90.00
_cell.angle_gamma   90.00
#
_symmetry.space_group_name_H-M   'P 1'
#
loop_
_entity.id
_entity.type
_entity.pdbx_description
1 polymer ?
#
loop_
_entity_poly.entity_id
_entity_poly.type
_entity_poly.pdbx_seq_one_letter_code
_entity_poly.pdbx_strand_id
1 'polypeptide(L)'
;MAHQQNASSSGQSSQKDDPRPMRISARKEKRTSSTSGTSHIMVLRRRSSNAVVVEPQTVAESPAPAGEVFGSAATPSLDGSSCRYALRRRRSLQQKDEEGCCASSLAATADDALMEPSKKRLKLDSPGEARNNGAARQSLGYWLPSSDGSCFVDTVPDEILLKVFSFLLEGDLGHCASVSNRFYRISNDVGVWKALYQSVFEYTTPLYHMVTAKFEFREPPRWKECPNAWKESFKQLRHGVHVRPRRNKLYEGQKGRNLVHFDRLETALRFLETRQDKEKLIFLHAGHFYPEPLVIDSAVQIVGAAPGPHVQRKIIIEQSTETTLSFVDGANGAYLGYCSVKFNPDKNSTVPHQLHYAIQVTENATPVIDHCSITSTSIVGAAVCVKKQTANPKMKHCSICDCENVGIYITDSAQ
;
A
#
# COMPACT_ATOMS: atom_id res chain seq x y z
N MET A 1 16.35 54.55 -52.47
CA MET A 1 16.44 53.29 -51.69
C MET A 1 17.63 52.50 -52.22
N ALA A 2 18.55 52.09 -51.34
CA ALA A 2 19.80 51.37 -51.66
C ALA A 2 19.52 49.87 -51.97
N HIS A 3 20.29 49.10 -52.78
CA HIS A 3 21.70 48.67 -52.66
C HIS A 3 22.01 47.96 -51.32
N GLN A 4 22.78 46.85 -51.22
CA GLN A 4 23.68 46.10 -52.14
C GLN A 4 23.83 44.63 -51.62
N GLN A 5 24.18 43.60 -52.43
CA GLN A 5 25.48 42.84 -52.48
C GLN A 5 26.05 42.34 -51.11
N ASN A 6 26.77 41.22 -50.91
CA ASN A 6 27.58 40.24 -51.69
C ASN A 6 27.65 38.91 -50.85
N ALA A 7 27.84 37.66 -51.30
CA ALA A 7 28.82 36.96 -52.16
C ALA A 7 29.86 36.08 -51.40
N SER A 8 29.97 34.81 -51.83
CA SER A 8 31.15 33.90 -51.83
C SER A 8 32.01 33.61 -50.58
N SER A 9 32.22 32.32 -50.27
CA SER A 9 33.50 31.63 -50.55
C SER A 9 33.44 30.11 -50.23
N SER A 10 34.37 29.35 -50.80
CA SER A 10 34.50 27.89 -50.68
C SER A 10 35.92 27.51 -50.23
N GLY A 11 36.07 26.35 -49.58
CA GLY A 11 37.38 25.83 -49.17
C GLY A 11 37.34 24.35 -48.77
N GLN A 12 38.08 23.51 -49.49
CA GLN A 12 38.32 22.10 -49.17
C GLN A 12 39.63 21.94 -48.38
N SER A 13 39.73 20.92 -47.53
CA SER A 13 40.88 19.99 -47.47
C SER A 13 40.64 18.86 -46.45
N SER A 14 41.40 17.78 -46.56
CA SER A 14 41.26 16.57 -45.75
C SER A 14 42.63 16.07 -45.30
N GLN A 15 42.75 15.59 -44.05
CA GLN A 15 43.67 14.56 -43.51
C GLN A 15 43.59 14.64 -41.96
N LYS A 16 43.25 13.56 -41.24
CA LYS A 16 44.13 12.48 -40.74
C LYS A 16 45.30 12.99 -39.87
N ASP A 17 45.23 12.77 -38.55
CA ASP A 17 45.96 11.68 -37.87
C ASP A 17 45.64 11.58 -36.36
N ASP A 18 46.08 10.48 -35.75
CA ASP A 18 45.62 9.92 -34.46
C ASP A 18 46.35 10.48 -33.20
N PRO A 19 45.88 10.18 -31.96
CA PRO A 19 46.20 10.95 -30.75
C PRO A 19 47.42 10.45 -29.97
N ARG A 20 47.97 11.29 -29.05
CA ARG A 20 48.75 10.87 -27.86
C ARG A 20 48.67 11.93 -26.72
N PRO A 21 49.08 11.60 -25.47
CA PRO A 21 48.41 12.11 -24.27
C PRO A 21 49.32 12.92 -23.33
N MET A 22 48.76 13.46 -22.24
CA MET A 22 49.38 13.75 -20.92
C MET A 22 48.33 14.45 -20.02
N ARG A 23 48.36 14.43 -18.68
CA ARG A 23 49.26 13.77 -17.72
C ARG A 23 48.49 13.53 -16.40
N ILE A 24 48.80 12.43 -15.72
CA ILE A 24 48.42 12.21 -14.30
C ILE A 24 49.24 13.16 -13.42
N SER A 25 48.67 13.64 -12.31
CA SER A 25 49.44 14.24 -11.21
C SER A 25 48.83 13.88 -9.86
N ALA A 26 49.42 12.88 -9.21
CA ALA A 26 49.19 12.58 -7.81
C ALA A 26 49.92 13.58 -6.92
N ARG A 27 49.38 13.89 -5.74
CA ARG A 27 50.09 14.60 -4.69
C ARG A 27 49.97 13.83 -3.37
N LYS A 28 51.11 13.45 -2.80
CA LYS A 28 51.23 12.60 -1.62
C LYS A 28 51.93 13.36 -0.50
N GLU A 29 51.54 13.04 0.74
CA GLU A 29 52.29 13.24 2.00
C GLU A 29 52.72 14.66 2.43
N LYS A 30 52.29 15.03 3.64
CA LYS A 30 53.26 15.07 4.75
C LYS A 30 52.59 14.80 6.11
N ARG A 31 53.22 13.92 6.91
CA ARG A 31 52.96 13.75 8.34
C ARG A 31 53.73 14.81 9.13
N THR A 32 53.15 15.31 10.23
CA THR A 32 53.91 15.84 11.38
C THR A 32 53.23 15.40 12.67
N SER A 33 54.00 14.76 13.55
CA SER A 33 53.62 14.36 14.90
C SER A 33 54.03 15.42 15.92
N SER A 34 53.23 15.65 16.95
CA SER A 34 53.66 16.35 18.16
C SER A 34 52.97 15.78 19.40
N THR A 35 53.78 15.30 20.34
CA THR A 35 53.36 14.71 21.62
C THR A 35 53.68 15.67 22.75
N SER A 36 52.72 16.00 23.62
CA SER A 36 52.92 16.37 25.04
C SER A 36 51.66 17.03 25.63
N GLY A 37 51.39 16.86 26.93
CA GLY A 37 50.55 17.82 27.67
C GLY A 37 49.50 17.23 28.61
N THR A 38 49.92 16.51 29.64
CA THR A 38 49.08 16.20 30.81
C THR A 38 48.72 17.48 31.56
N SER A 39 47.47 17.62 32.01
CA SER A 39 47.11 18.36 33.24
C SER A 39 45.67 18.08 33.67
N HIS A 40 45.51 17.50 34.87
CA HIS A 40 44.24 17.48 35.59
C HIS A 40 43.94 18.86 36.17
N ILE A 41 42.69 19.33 36.06
CA ILE A 41 42.11 20.22 37.09
C ILE A 41 40.71 19.68 37.45
N MET A 42 40.57 19.22 38.69
CA MET A 42 39.26 19.10 39.33
C MET A 42 38.81 20.50 39.77
N VAL A 43 37.55 20.86 39.53
CA VAL A 43 36.86 21.86 40.36
C VAL A 43 35.59 21.24 40.93
N LEU A 44 35.74 20.66 42.12
CA LEU A 44 34.63 20.45 43.05
C LEU A 44 34.29 21.78 43.71
N ARG A 45 33.03 22.24 43.61
CA ARG A 45 32.45 23.06 44.68
C ARG A 45 30.98 22.74 44.93
N ARG A 46 30.66 22.62 46.22
CA ARG A 46 29.37 22.18 46.78
C ARG A 46 28.45 23.37 47.02
N ARG A 47 27.13 23.08 47.05
CA ARG A 47 26.05 23.69 47.90
C ARG A 47 25.92 25.23 47.83
N SER A 48 24.71 25.79 47.73
CA SER A 48 23.65 25.58 48.72
C SER A 48 22.24 25.95 48.23
N SER A 49 21.27 25.39 48.96
CA SER A 49 19.84 25.69 49.01
C SER A 49 19.44 27.16 48.84
N ASN A 50 18.27 27.40 48.25
CA ASN A 50 17.13 27.99 48.98
C ASN A 50 15.80 27.71 48.27
N ALA A 51 14.77 27.41 49.05
CA ALA A 51 13.40 27.29 48.59
C ALA A 51 12.60 28.51 49.08
N VAL A 52 11.69 29.03 48.26
CA VAL A 52 10.60 29.91 48.69
C VAL A 52 9.33 29.49 47.99
N VAL A 53 8.27 29.28 48.78
CA VAL A 53 6.90 28.98 48.36
C VAL A 53 6.08 30.26 48.56
N VAL A 54 5.36 30.72 47.53
CA VAL A 54 4.17 31.58 47.71
C VAL A 54 3.15 31.33 46.57
N GLU A 55 1.94 30.98 46.98
CA GLU A 55 0.64 31.07 46.29
C GLU A 55 -0.38 31.43 47.41
N PRO A 56 -1.67 31.73 47.16
CA PRO A 56 -2.35 32.25 45.97
C PRO A 56 -3.16 33.54 46.28
N GLN A 57 -3.96 34.07 45.34
CA GLN A 57 -5.11 34.95 45.65
C GLN A 57 -6.34 34.68 44.76
N THR A 58 -7.52 34.82 45.36
CA THR A 58 -8.85 34.45 44.85
C THR A 58 -9.89 35.55 45.09
N VAL A 59 -10.77 35.86 44.11
CA VAL A 59 -12.14 36.43 44.23
C VAL A 59 -12.88 36.07 42.92
N ALA A 60 -13.95 35.25 42.87
CA ALA A 60 -15.40 35.55 43.02
C ALA A 60 -15.97 36.60 42.01
N GLU A 61 -17.19 36.56 41.47
CA GLU A 61 -18.36 35.67 41.63
C GLU A 61 -19.32 35.74 40.40
N SER A 62 -20.36 34.89 40.35
CA SER A 62 -21.45 34.74 39.35
C SER A 62 -22.47 35.92 39.34
N PRO A 63 -23.56 36.00 38.51
CA PRO A 63 -24.29 34.93 37.80
C PRO A 63 -24.89 35.22 36.39
N ALA A 64 -25.59 34.21 35.85
CA ALA A 64 -26.45 34.27 34.66
C ALA A 64 -27.93 34.55 35.01
N PRO A 65 -28.81 34.76 34.01
CA PRO A 65 -30.22 34.38 34.09
C PRO A 65 -30.65 33.37 33.02
N ALA A 66 -31.77 32.68 33.28
CA ALA A 66 -32.30 31.59 32.49
C ALA A 66 -33.30 32.03 31.39
N GLY A 67 -33.60 31.09 30.48
CA GLY A 67 -34.76 31.15 29.58
C GLY A 67 -35.35 29.75 29.40
N GLU A 68 -36.58 29.55 29.87
CA GLU A 68 -37.33 28.29 29.75
C GLU A 68 -37.95 28.13 28.34
N VAL A 69 -38.36 26.91 27.98
CA VAL A 69 -39.78 26.57 27.66
C VAL A 69 -39.94 25.07 27.32
N PHE A 70 -41.10 24.55 27.71
CA PHE A 70 -41.62 23.17 27.61
C PHE A 70 -41.85 22.64 26.18
N GLY A 71 -42.05 21.31 26.07
CA GLY A 71 -42.98 20.75 25.06
C GLY A 71 -42.78 19.27 24.70
N SER A 72 -43.61 18.36 25.24
CA SER A 72 -43.59 16.92 24.92
C SER A 72 -44.60 16.50 23.83
N ALA A 73 -44.29 15.36 23.20
CA ALA A 73 -45.21 14.24 22.87
C ALA A 73 -45.72 14.04 21.41
N ALA A 74 -46.10 12.77 21.21
CA ALA A 74 -46.98 12.17 20.20
C ALA A 74 -46.40 11.69 18.84
N THR A 75 -46.30 10.37 18.72
CA THR A 75 -46.45 9.60 17.47
C THR A 75 -47.85 9.73 16.87
N PRO A 76 -48.01 9.44 15.57
CA PRO A 76 -48.96 8.38 15.22
C PRO A 76 -48.41 7.35 14.22
N SER A 77 -49.08 6.20 14.17
CA SER A 77 -48.86 5.06 13.28
C SER A 77 -49.87 5.01 12.13
N LEU A 78 -49.59 4.24 11.06
CA LEU A 78 -50.48 3.25 10.40
C LEU A 78 -49.86 2.72 9.08
N ASP A 79 -49.82 1.38 8.96
CA ASP A 79 -50.06 0.48 7.79
C ASP A 79 -49.47 0.82 6.40
N GLY A 80 -48.94 -0.09 5.56
CA GLY A 80 -48.80 -1.57 5.52
C GLY A 80 -48.16 -1.96 4.16
N SER A 81 -48.05 -3.21 3.68
CA SER A 81 -48.27 -4.56 4.25
C SER A 81 -47.65 -5.65 3.35
N SER A 82 -47.40 -6.85 3.89
CA SER A 82 -47.10 -8.13 3.20
C SER A 82 -45.78 -8.32 2.40
N CYS A 83 -44.87 -9.14 2.95
CA CYS A 83 -44.37 -10.33 2.24
C CYS A 83 -43.85 -11.41 3.20
N ARG A 84 -44.24 -12.67 3.00
CA ARG A 84 -43.78 -13.83 3.81
C ARG A 84 -42.79 -14.65 3.00
N TYR A 85 -41.54 -14.81 3.43
CA TYR A 85 -40.70 -16.01 3.19
C TYR A 85 -39.48 -16.01 4.14
N ALA A 86 -39.62 -16.66 5.30
CA ALA A 86 -38.53 -16.79 6.28
C ALA A 86 -37.89 -18.19 6.21
N LEU A 87 -36.77 -18.33 5.49
CA LEU A 87 -35.99 -19.56 5.45
C LEU A 87 -35.14 -19.70 6.74
N ARG A 88 -35.43 -20.75 7.52
CA ARG A 88 -34.68 -21.10 8.74
C ARG A 88 -33.20 -21.36 8.44
N ARG A 89 -32.28 -20.61 9.05
CA ARG A 89 -30.86 -21.02 9.17
C ARG A 89 -30.68 -21.81 10.46
N ARG A 90 -30.11 -23.02 10.37
CA ARG A 90 -29.57 -23.74 11.54
C ARG A 90 -28.36 -22.96 12.08
N ARG A 91 -28.30 -22.79 13.41
CA ARG A 91 -27.08 -22.32 14.10
C ARG A 91 -26.10 -23.48 14.26
N SER A 92 -24.82 -23.21 14.09
CA SER A 92 -23.72 -24.11 14.47
C SER A 92 -23.24 -23.79 15.89
N LEU A 93 -22.95 -24.84 16.66
CA LEU A 93 -21.96 -24.92 17.75
C LEU A 93 -21.74 -23.67 18.62
N GLN A 94 -22.29 -23.71 19.83
CA GLN A 94 -21.68 -23.07 20.99
C GLN A 94 -20.78 -24.11 21.68
N GLN A 95 -19.49 -23.83 21.81
CA GLN A 95 -18.68 -24.35 22.91
C GLN A 95 -18.66 -23.27 24.00
N LYS A 96 -18.78 -23.69 25.26
CA LYS A 96 -18.72 -22.85 26.45
C LYS A 96 -17.65 -23.46 27.36
N ASP A 97 -16.64 -22.67 27.71
CA ASP A 97 -15.64 -23.05 28.70
C ASP A 97 -16.24 -22.99 30.10
N GLU A 98 -16.03 -24.00 30.95
CA GLU A 98 -15.96 -23.89 32.43
C GLU A 98 -14.96 -24.95 32.97
N GLU A 99 -14.28 -24.64 34.07
CA GLU A 99 -13.10 -25.34 34.61
C GLU A 99 -13.45 -26.55 35.50
N GLY A 100 -12.50 -27.48 35.74
CA GLY A 100 -12.74 -28.66 36.59
C GLY A 100 -11.54 -29.59 36.88
N CYS A 101 -10.62 -29.11 37.72
CA CYS A 101 -9.65 -29.82 38.59
C CYS A 101 -9.34 -31.34 38.46
N CYS A 102 -8.02 -31.63 38.51
CA CYS A 102 -7.36 -32.71 39.29
C CYS A 102 -7.73 -34.19 39.07
N ALA A 103 -6.77 -34.98 38.54
CA ALA A 103 -5.97 -35.91 39.35
C ALA A 103 -4.98 -36.76 38.50
N SER A 104 -3.87 -37.17 39.12
CA SER A 104 -2.83 -38.05 38.57
C SER A 104 -3.33 -39.48 38.30
N SER A 105 -2.72 -40.21 37.35
CA SER A 105 -1.73 -41.26 37.70
C SER A 105 -1.31 -42.19 36.55
N LEU A 106 0.01 -42.43 36.50
CA LEU A 106 0.68 -43.71 36.20
C LEU A 106 0.63 -44.32 34.78
N ALA A 107 1.62 -45.18 34.55
CA ALA A 107 2.01 -45.76 33.26
C ALA A 107 2.04 -47.30 33.30
N ALA A 108 1.89 -47.92 32.12
CA ALA A 108 2.37 -49.24 31.71
C ALA A 108 2.30 -49.25 30.15
N THR A 109 3.28 -49.62 29.32
CA THR A 109 4.20 -50.78 29.23
C THR A 109 3.51 -52.15 29.09
N ALA A 110 3.49 -52.68 27.86
CA ALA A 110 3.78 -54.08 27.45
C ALA A 110 3.02 -54.51 26.17
N ASP A 111 3.65 -55.40 25.41
CA ASP A 111 3.10 -56.27 24.35
C ASP A 111 1.82 -57.03 24.79
N ASP A 112 0.97 -57.59 23.93
CA ASP A 112 1.33 -58.48 22.80
C ASP A 112 0.16 -58.72 21.79
N ALA A 113 0.54 -59.27 20.62
CA ALA A 113 -0.19 -60.14 19.69
C ALA A 113 -1.71 -60.00 19.37
N LEU A 114 -1.96 -59.97 18.05
CA LEU A 114 -3.10 -60.57 17.32
C LEU A 114 -4.52 -59.96 17.45
N MET A 115 -4.90 -59.11 16.48
CA MET A 115 -6.08 -59.28 15.62
C MET A 115 -6.10 -58.23 14.48
N GLU A 116 -6.27 -58.68 13.23
CA GLU A 116 -6.48 -57.83 12.05
C GLU A 116 -7.89 -57.20 12.07
N PRO A 117 -8.08 -55.98 11.50
CA PRO A 117 -8.58 -55.97 10.11
C PRO A 117 -8.14 -54.79 9.21
N SER A 118 -7.65 -55.16 8.02
CA SER A 118 -8.02 -54.60 6.70
C SER A 118 -7.76 -53.11 6.45
N LYS A 119 -6.47 -52.73 6.36
CA LYS A 119 -6.05 -51.41 5.86
C LYS A 119 -6.22 -51.28 4.32
N LYS A 120 -7.39 -50.83 3.85
CA LYS A 120 -7.53 -50.30 2.47
C LYS A 120 -6.90 -48.91 2.36
N ARG A 121 -5.57 -48.88 2.19
CA ARG A 121 -4.79 -47.66 1.92
C ARG A 121 -5.08 -47.18 0.49
N LEU A 122 -5.99 -46.21 0.35
CA LEU A 122 -6.21 -45.48 -0.90
C LEU A 122 -4.89 -44.81 -1.31
N LYS A 123 -4.30 -45.32 -2.39
CA LYS A 123 -3.09 -44.77 -3.00
C LYS A 123 -3.52 -43.62 -3.91
N LEU A 124 -2.97 -42.43 -3.67
CA LEU A 124 -3.23 -41.26 -4.50
C LEU A 124 -2.35 -41.35 -5.75
N ASP A 125 -2.80 -42.03 -6.79
CA ASP A 125 -2.05 -42.12 -8.05
C ASP A 125 -2.08 -40.78 -8.80
N SER A 126 -0.94 -40.46 -9.41
CA SER A 126 -0.66 -39.19 -10.07
C SER A 126 -1.36 -39.09 -11.44
N PRO A 127 -1.85 -37.91 -11.87
CA PRO A 127 -2.45 -37.76 -13.20
C PRO A 127 -1.36 -37.66 -14.29
N GLY A 128 -0.80 -38.81 -14.67
CA GLY A 128 0.18 -38.94 -15.75
C GLY A 128 -0.10 -40.19 -16.59
N GLU A 129 0.05 -40.05 -17.91
CA GLU A 129 -0.05 -41.13 -18.92
C GLU A 129 -1.43 -41.73 -19.18
N ALA A 130 -2.32 -40.93 -19.79
CA ALA A 130 -3.41 -41.48 -20.59
C ALA A 130 -2.84 -42.24 -21.80
N ARG A 131 -2.98 -43.57 -21.82
CA ARG A 131 -2.46 -44.45 -22.88
C ARG A 131 -3.07 -44.10 -24.24
N ASN A 132 -2.19 -43.80 -25.19
CA ASN A 132 -2.52 -43.68 -26.60
C ASN A 132 -2.79 -45.07 -27.20
N ASN A 133 -4.06 -45.41 -27.45
CA ASN A 133 -4.57 -46.20 -28.60
C ASN A 133 -6.03 -46.63 -28.37
N GLY A 134 -6.89 -46.45 -29.38
CA GLY A 134 -8.12 -47.26 -29.56
C GLY A 134 -9.48 -46.55 -29.58
N ALA A 135 -9.63 -45.33 -29.03
CA ALA A 135 -10.95 -44.67 -28.90
C ALA A 135 -11.20 -43.46 -29.83
N ALA A 136 -10.20 -43.02 -30.59
CA ALA A 136 -10.23 -41.78 -31.40
C ALA A 136 -11.04 -41.87 -32.72
N ARG A 137 -12.11 -42.67 -32.78
CA ARG A 137 -13.06 -42.73 -33.92
C ARG A 137 -14.54 -42.57 -33.52
N GLN A 138 -14.83 -42.15 -32.29
CA GLN A 138 -16.17 -41.72 -31.89
C GLN A 138 -16.21 -40.19 -31.69
N SER A 139 -17.02 -39.54 -32.53
CA SER A 139 -17.39 -38.12 -32.54
C SER A 139 -16.27 -37.07 -32.63
N LEU A 140 -15.77 -36.84 -33.85
CA LEU A 140 -15.32 -35.49 -34.26
C LEU A 140 -16.49 -34.48 -34.30
N GLY A 141 -17.74 -34.95 -34.35
CA GLY A 141 -18.93 -34.12 -34.54
C GLY A 141 -19.26 -33.16 -33.39
N TYR A 142 -18.75 -33.41 -32.17
CA TYR A 142 -18.90 -32.47 -31.04
C TYR A 142 -17.94 -31.25 -31.11
N TRP A 143 -16.98 -31.25 -32.04
CA TRP A 143 -15.95 -30.21 -32.15
C TRP A 143 -16.09 -29.34 -33.40
N LEU A 144 -16.96 -29.71 -34.35
CA LEU A 144 -17.37 -28.80 -35.42
C LEU A 144 -18.53 -27.92 -34.91
N PRO A 145 -18.57 -26.61 -35.28
CA PRO A 145 -19.74 -25.80 -35.01
C PRO A 145 -20.96 -26.39 -35.73
N SER A 146 -22.10 -26.41 -35.05
CA SER A 146 -23.34 -26.94 -35.60
C SER A 146 -23.73 -26.24 -36.90
N SER A 147 -24.15 -27.00 -37.90
CA SER A 147 -24.47 -26.49 -39.25
C SER A 147 -25.71 -25.58 -39.30
N ASP A 148 -26.51 -25.56 -38.23
CA ASP A 148 -27.64 -24.67 -38.01
C ASP A 148 -27.26 -23.35 -37.33
N GLY A 149 -25.97 -23.16 -37.00
CA GLY A 149 -25.47 -22.00 -36.25
C GLY A 149 -25.74 -22.06 -34.75
N SER A 150 -26.28 -23.16 -34.22
CA SER A 150 -26.52 -23.31 -32.78
C SER A 150 -25.22 -23.47 -32.00
N CYS A 151 -24.98 -22.58 -31.03
CA CYS A 151 -23.87 -22.72 -30.10
C CYS A 151 -24.38 -23.33 -28.79
N PHE A 152 -23.78 -24.43 -28.32
CA PHE A 152 -24.15 -25.04 -27.04
C PHE A 152 -24.07 -24.04 -25.87
N VAL A 153 -23.17 -23.06 -25.94
CA VAL A 153 -23.01 -21.97 -24.97
C VAL A 153 -24.31 -21.15 -24.82
N ASP A 154 -25.11 -20.99 -25.86
CA ASP A 154 -26.37 -20.25 -25.80
C ASP A 154 -27.43 -20.97 -24.94
N THR A 155 -27.34 -22.30 -24.85
CA THR A 155 -28.22 -23.13 -24.00
C THR A 155 -27.76 -23.25 -22.55
N VAL A 156 -26.48 -22.97 -22.25
CA VAL A 156 -25.93 -23.02 -20.89
C VAL A 156 -26.55 -21.90 -20.04
N PRO A 157 -27.01 -22.12 -18.80
CA PRO A 157 -27.57 -21.06 -17.94
C PRO A 157 -26.57 -19.95 -17.56
N ASP A 158 -27.07 -18.73 -17.32
CA ASP A 158 -26.25 -17.57 -16.94
C ASP A 158 -25.45 -17.83 -15.64
N GLU A 159 -25.96 -18.63 -14.70
CA GLU A 159 -25.29 -18.98 -13.44
C GLU A 159 -24.01 -19.79 -13.66
N ILE A 160 -24.03 -20.68 -14.67
CA ILE A 160 -22.87 -21.50 -15.03
C ILE A 160 -21.83 -20.64 -15.75
N LEU A 161 -22.26 -19.76 -16.66
CA LEU A 161 -21.38 -18.79 -17.32
C LEU A 161 -20.77 -17.80 -16.33
N LEU A 162 -21.54 -17.25 -15.39
CA LEU A 162 -21.04 -16.45 -14.27
C LEU A 162 -20.01 -17.22 -13.44
N LYS A 163 -20.26 -18.53 -13.19
CA LYS A 163 -19.29 -19.34 -12.45
C LYS A 163 -17.99 -19.54 -13.23
N VAL A 164 -18.04 -19.77 -14.53
CA VAL A 164 -16.84 -19.80 -15.40
C VAL A 164 -16.13 -18.45 -15.40
N PHE A 165 -16.87 -17.35 -15.57
CA PHE A 165 -16.31 -15.99 -15.65
C PHE A 165 -15.70 -15.55 -14.31
N SER A 166 -16.14 -16.11 -13.18
CA SER A 166 -15.51 -15.89 -11.86
C SER A 166 -14.06 -16.39 -11.73
N PHE A 167 -13.57 -17.18 -12.70
CA PHE A 167 -12.18 -17.62 -12.80
C PHE A 167 -11.35 -16.84 -13.84
N LEU A 168 -11.97 -15.95 -14.61
CA LEU A 168 -11.30 -15.17 -15.66
C LEU A 168 -10.63 -13.92 -15.09
N LEU A 169 -9.53 -13.50 -15.73
CA LEU A 169 -8.76 -12.33 -15.34
C LEU A 169 -9.20 -11.09 -16.12
N GLU A 170 -8.65 -9.92 -15.78
CA GLU A 170 -9.11 -8.63 -16.29
C GLU A 170 -9.06 -8.51 -17.82
N GLY A 171 -8.04 -9.12 -18.47
CA GLY A 171 -7.93 -9.16 -19.92
C GLY A 171 -8.95 -10.11 -20.57
N ASP A 172 -9.14 -11.29 -19.99
CA ASP A 172 -10.06 -12.30 -20.52
C ASP A 172 -11.52 -11.87 -20.41
N LEU A 173 -11.91 -11.23 -19.31
CA LEU A 173 -13.22 -10.58 -19.17
C LEU A 173 -13.42 -9.45 -20.20
N GLY A 174 -12.34 -8.74 -20.54
CA GLY A 174 -12.31 -7.76 -21.62
C GLY A 174 -12.57 -8.39 -23.00
N HIS A 175 -11.94 -9.52 -23.30
CA HIS A 175 -12.16 -10.28 -24.54
C HIS A 175 -13.57 -10.89 -24.59
N CYS A 176 -14.06 -11.49 -23.49
CA CYS A 176 -15.44 -11.99 -23.44
C CYS A 176 -16.45 -10.88 -23.73
N ALA A 177 -16.22 -9.66 -23.23
CA ALA A 177 -17.12 -8.53 -23.46
C ALA A 177 -17.33 -8.17 -24.94
N SER A 178 -16.42 -8.54 -25.85
CA SER A 178 -16.56 -8.27 -27.29
C SER A 178 -17.24 -9.39 -28.09
N VAL A 179 -17.60 -10.52 -27.48
CA VAL A 179 -18.14 -11.70 -28.18
C VAL A 179 -19.62 -11.56 -28.53
N SER A 180 -20.46 -11.18 -27.56
CA SER A 180 -21.91 -11.03 -27.75
C SER A 180 -22.54 -10.16 -26.66
N ASN A 181 -23.76 -9.66 -26.87
CA ASN A 181 -24.49 -8.90 -25.84
C ASN A 181 -24.67 -9.67 -24.52
N ARG A 182 -24.85 -11.01 -24.60
CA ARG A 182 -24.96 -11.87 -23.43
C ARG A 182 -23.63 -11.95 -22.69
N PHE A 183 -22.54 -12.21 -23.42
CA PHE A 183 -21.20 -12.24 -22.83
C PHE A 183 -20.81 -10.89 -22.25
N TYR A 184 -21.13 -9.78 -22.92
CA TYR A 184 -20.96 -8.42 -22.40
C TYR A 184 -21.68 -8.25 -21.06
N ARG A 185 -22.95 -8.66 -20.93
CA ARG A 185 -23.67 -8.57 -19.65
C ARG A 185 -22.97 -9.36 -18.54
N ILE A 186 -22.61 -10.61 -18.80
CA ILE A 186 -22.02 -11.53 -17.82
C ILE A 186 -20.59 -11.09 -17.44
N SER A 187 -19.77 -10.66 -18.40
CA SER A 187 -18.41 -10.15 -18.17
C SER A 187 -18.37 -8.78 -17.52
N ASN A 188 -19.51 -8.09 -17.41
CA ASN A 188 -19.66 -6.83 -16.66
C ASN A 188 -20.36 -7.03 -15.30
N ASP A 189 -20.56 -8.27 -14.85
CA ASP A 189 -21.20 -8.55 -13.56
C ASP A 189 -20.48 -7.90 -12.37
N VAL A 190 -21.27 -7.37 -11.43
CA VAL A 190 -20.79 -6.65 -10.25
C VAL A 190 -20.10 -7.60 -9.27
N GLY A 191 -20.59 -8.84 -9.13
CA GLY A 191 -19.99 -9.86 -8.27
C GLY A 191 -18.63 -10.33 -8.78
N VAL A 192 -18.51 -10.63 -10.07
CA VAL A 192 -17.25 -11.01 -10.74
C VAL A 192 -16.21 -9.91 -10.58
N TRP A 193 -16.52 -8.66 -10.94
CA TRP A 193 -15.56 -7.56 -10.82
C TRP A 193 -15.21 -7.21 -9.37
N LYS A 194 -16.17 -7.32 -8.42
CA LYS A 194 -15.87 -7.16 -7.00
C LYS A 194 -14.87 -8.20 -6.51
N ALA A 195 -15.08 -9.48 -6.82
CA ALA A 195 -14.18 -10.55 -6.41
C ALA A 195 -12.77 -10.39 -7.02
N LEU A 196 -12.69 -10.08 -8.32
CA LEU A 196 -11.43 -9.83 -9.02
C LEU A 196 -10.69 -8.63 -8.41
N TYR A 197 -11.36 -7.49 -8.25
CA TYR A 197 -10.80 -6.28 -7.65
C TYR A 197 -10.30 -6.53 -6.22
N GLN A 198 -11.09 -7.23 -5.39
CA GLN A 198 -10.69 -7.59 -4.03
C GLN A 198 -9.49 -8.53 -3.99
N SER A 199 -9.34 -9.44 -4.98
CA SER A 199 -8.16 -10.31 -5.07
C SER A 199 -6.87 -9.56 -5.41
N VAL A 200 -6.98 -8.44 -6.14
CA VAL A 200 -5.86 -7.64 -6.66
C VAL A 200 -5.45 -6.53 -5.69
N PHE A 201 -6.41 -5.70 -5.24
CA PHE A 201 -6.13 -4.50 -4.44
C PHE A 201 -6.46 -4.67 -2.94
N GLU A 202 -7.06 -5.79 -2.54
CA GLU A 202 -7.48 -6.13 -1.17
C GLU A 202 -8.55 -5.22 -0.52
N TYR A 203 -8.86 -4.05 -1.10
CA TYR A 203 -9.82 -3.10 -0.54
C TYR A 203 -11.26 -3.63 -0.48
N THR A 204 -11.96 -3.33 0.63
CA THR A 204 -13.37 -3.70 0.82
C THR A 204 -14.38 -2.76 0.15
N THR A 205 -13.92 -1.62 -0.38
CA THR A 205 -14.69 -0.57 -1.06
C THR A 205 -13.91 -0.13 -2.32
N PRO A 206 -14.55 0.21 -3.45
CA PRO A 206 -13.85 0.74 -4.62
C PRO A 206 -13.09 2.03 -4.31
N LEU A 207 -11.86 2.15 -4.81
CA LEU A 207 -11.03 3.34 -4.66
C LEU A 207 -11.19 4.21 -5.91
N TYR A 208 -11.66 5.44 -5.73
CA TYR A 208 -11.87 6.40 -6.80
C TYR A 208 -10.61 7.23 -7.02
N HIS A 209 -10.11 7.24 -8.25
CA HIS A 209 -8.90 7.96 -8.66
C HIS A 209 -9.05 8.47 -10.10
N MET A 210 -9.34 9.77 -10.23
CA MET A 210 -9.49 10.46 -11.52
C MET A 210 -8.53 11.65 -11.68
N VAL A 211 -7.77 11.96 -10.63
CA VAL A 211 -6.82 13.06 -10.58
C VAL A 211 -5.66 12.64 -9.68
N THR A 212 -4.44 12.87 -10.14
CA THR A 212 -3.19 12.67 -9.38
C THR A 212 -3.28 13.28 -7.97
N ALA A 213 -2.74 12.56 -6.99
CA ALA A 213 -2.76 12.84 -5.56
C ALA A 213 -4.18 12.98 -4.93
N LYS A 214 -5.22 12.45 -5.59
CA LYS A 214 -6.58 12.34 -5.03
C LYS A 214 -7.07 10.89 -5.08
N PHE A 215 -7.28 10.33 -3.91
CA PHE A 215 -7.76 8.97 -3.68
C PHE A 215 -8.92 9.03 -2.68
N GLU A 216 -10.02 8.35 -2.97
CA GLU A 216 -11.21 8.36 -2.11
C GLU A 216 -11.93 7.01 -2.17
N PHE A 217 -12.15 6.36 -1.02
CA PHE A 217 -13.01 5.17 -0.96
C PHE A 217 -14.48 5.56 -1.15
N ARG A 218 -15.08 5.13 -2.26
CA ARG A 218 -16.46 5.45 -2.62
C ARG A 218 -17.29 4.18 -2.71
N GLU A 219 -18.30 4.08 -1.85
CA GLU A 219 -19.30 3.02 -1.94
C GLU A 219 -19.98 3.00 -3.32
N PRO A 220 -20.27 1.82 -3.92
CA PRO A 220 -20.77 1.72 -5.29
C PRO A 220 -21.96 2.65 -5.64
N PRO A 221 -22.97 2.88 -4.77
CA PRO A 221 -24.07 3.81 -5.07
C PRO A 221 -23.66 5.29 -5.26
N ARG A 222 -22.44 5.67 -4.85
CA ARG A 222 -21.89 7.03 -5.04
C ARG A 222 -21.18 7.22 -6.38
N TRP A 223 -20.99 6.16 -7.16
CA TRP A 223 -20.39 6.22 -8.49
C TRP A 223 -21.46 6.60 -9.53
N LYS A 224 -21.64 7.92 -9.74
CA LYS A 224 -22.52 8.44 -10.78
C LYS A 224 -22.10 7.92 -12.16
N GLU A 225 -23.10 7.68 -13.02
CA GLU A 225 -22.91 7.30 -14.44
C GLU A 225 -22.10 6.00 -14.67
N CYS A 226 -21.85 5.21 -13.62
CA CYS A 226 -21.05 3.99 -13.68
C CYS A 226 -21.84 2.77 -13.17
N PRO A 227 -22.33 1.89 -14.06
CA PRO A 227 -23.07 0.69 -13.66
C PRO A 227 -22.26 -0.31 -12.82
N ASN A 228 -20.92 -0.29 -12.92
CA ASN A 228 -20.03 -1.20 -12.18
C ASN A 228 -18.80 -0.45 -11.64
N ALA A 229 -18.96 0.12 -10.46
CA ALA A 229 -17.91 0.84 -9.72
C ALA A 229 -16.61 0.04 -9.55
N TRP A 230 -16.70 -1.29 -9.36
CA TRP A 230 -15.53 -2.16 -9.19
C TRP A 230 -14.71 -2.25 -10.48
N LYS A 231 -15.38 -2.37 -11.64
CA LYS A 231 -14.73 -2.39 -12.95
C LYS A 231 -14.07 -1.05 -13.28
N GLU A 232 -14.75 0.07 -13.01
CA GLU A 232 -14.20 1.39 -13.34
C GLU A 232 -13.06 1.79 -12.39
N SER A 233 -13.17 1.46 -11.10
CA SER A 233 -12.04 1.56 -10.15
C SER A 233 -10.86 0.69 -10.59
N PHE A 234 -11.08 -0.57 -10.99
CA PHE A 234 -10.02 -1.41 -11.56
C PHE A 234 -9.35 -0.75 -12.77
N LYS A 235 -10.14 -0.20 -13.70
CA LYS A 235 -9.66 0.47 -14.92
C LYS A 235 -8.81 1.71 -14.62
N GLN A 236 -9.15 2.49 -13.59
CA GLN A 236 -8.34 3.63 -13.12
C GLN A 236 -6.99 3.16 -12.56
N LEU A 237 -6.97 2.05 -11.82
CA LEU A 237 -5.83 1.62 -11.01
C LEU A 237 -4.88 0.60 -11.70
N ARG A 238 -5.33 -0.08 -12.76
CA ARG A 238 -4.61 -1.21 -13.44
C ARG A 238 -3.19 -0.94 -13.95
N HIS A 239 -2.73 0.30 -13.95
CA HIS A 239 -1.38 0.67 -14.40
C HIS A 239 -0.41 0.93 -13.25
N GLY A 240 -0.90 0.96 -12.00
CA GLY A 240 -0.05 1.01 -10.82
C GLY A 240 0.72 -0.29 -10.59
N VAL A 241 1.81 -0.15 -9.83
CA VAL A 241 2.75 -1.21 -9.49
C VAL A 241 2.43 -1.76 -8.10
N HIS A 242 2.37 -3.08 -7.94
CA HIS A 242 2.07 -3.72 -6.66
C HIS A 242 3.35 -4.09 -5.90
N VAL A 243 3.55 -3.55 -4.70
CA VAL A 243 4.61 -3.99 -3.78
C VAL A 243 4.01 -4.92 -2.74
N ARG A 244 4.30 -6.23 -2.86
CA ARG A 244 3.65 -7.26 -2.02
C ARG A 244 4.61 -8.44 -1.75
N PRO A 245 5.36 -8.45 -0.64
CA PRO A 245 6.38 -9.46 -0.39
C PRO A 245 5.85 -10.90 -0.43
N ARG A 246 6.62 -11.80 -1.06
CA ARG A 246 6.40 -13.25 -1.15
C ARG A 246 5.11 -13.65 -1.88
N ARG A 247 4.64 -12.85 -2.86
CA ARG A 247 3.36 -13.08 -3.59
C ARG A 247 3.49 -13.21 -5.11
N ASN A 248 4.70 -13.37 -5.62
CA ASN A 248 5.09 -13.33 -7.04
C ASN A 248 4.23 -14.28 -7.89
N LYS A 249 3.92 -15.49 -7.37
CA LYS A 249 3.03 -16.50 -7.97
C LYS A 249 1.59 -16.02 -8.30
N LEU A 250 1.13 -14.90 -7.74
CA LEU A 250 -0.17 -14.31 -8.07
C LEU A 250 -0.14 -13.40 -9.32
N TYR A 251 1.05 -12.97 -9.74
CA TYR A 251 1.26 -12.00 -10.82
C TYR A 251 2.03 -12.61 -11.99
N GLU A 252 3.02 -13.45 -11.72
CA GLU A 252 3.85 -14.12 -12.73
C GLU A 252 3.12 -15.29 -13.42
N GLY A 253 3.36 -15.46 -14.73
CA GLY A 253 2.89 -16.62 -15.51
C GLY A 253 1.39 -16.69 -15.81
N GLN A 254 0.58 -15.78 -15.26
CA GLN A 254 -0.86 -15.73 -15.48
C GLN A 254 -1.21 -15.08 -16.83
N LYS A 255 -1.60 -15.88 -17.82
CA LYS A 255 -2.20 -15.35 -19.06
C LYS A 255 -3.49 -14.60 -18.70
N GLY A 256 -3.74 -13.46 -19.33
CA GLY A 256 -4.88 -12.59 -19.03
C GLY A 256 -4.66 -11.55 -17.92
N ARG A 257 -3.55 -11.64 -17.17
CA ARG A 257 -3.13 -10.64 -16.17
C ARG A 257 -2.08 -9.68 -16.73
N ASN A 258 -2.22 -8.39 -16.44
CA ASN A 258 -1.25 -7.35 -16.87
C ASN A 258 -0.98 -6.36 -15.74
N LEU A 259 -0.50 -6.89 -14.60
CA LEU A 259 -0.17 -6.14 -13.39
C LEU A 259 1.31 -6.34 -13.06
N VAL A 260 2.02 -5.24 -12.79
CA VAL A 260 3.44 -5.28 -12.41
C VAL A 260 3.56 -5.48 -10.90
N HIS A 261 4.47 -6.35 -10.46
CA HIS A 261 4.67 -6.70 -9.06
C HIS A 261 6.16 -6.66 -8.67
N PHE A 262 6.43 -6.27 -7.43
CA PHE A 262 7.75 -6.37 -6.79
C PHE A 262 7.64 -6.85 -5.34
N ASP A 263 8.68 -7.54 -4.87
CA ASP A 263 8.85 -7.89 -3.45
C ASP A 263 9.30 -6.71 -2.57
N ARG A 264 9.90 -5.67 -3.17
CA ARG A 264 10.62 -4.58 -2.49
C ARG A 264 10.24 -3.21 -3.04
N LEU A 265 10.02 -2.25 -2.15
CA LEU A 265 9.55 -0.90 -2.50
C LEU A 265 10.58 -0.11 -3.29
N GLU A 266 11.85 -0.23 -2.93
CA GLU A 266 13.01 0.40 -3.57
C GLU A 266 13.18 -0.07 -5.02
N THR A 267 12.76 -1.29 -5.33
CA THR A 267 12.81 -1.85 -6.68
C THR A 267 11.65 -1.35 -7.54
N ALA A 268 10.48 -1.14 -6.94
CA ALA A 268 9.34 -0.50 -7.60
C ALA A 268 9.59 0.99 -7.89
N LEU A 269 10.24 1.72 -6.97
CA LEU A 269 10.66 3.12 -7.18
C LEU A 269 11.62 3.23 -8.38
N ARG A 270 12.72 2.47 -8.36
CA ARG A 270 13.69 2.40 -9.49
C ARG A 270 13.04 2.00 -10.82
N PHE A 271 12.05 1.11 -10.81
CA PHE A 271 11.29 0.79 -12.02
C PHE A 271 10.48 1.99 -12.54
N LEU A 272 9.80 2.73 -11.67
CA LEU A 272 8.99 3.89 -12.04
C LEU A 272 9.82 5.11 -12.45
N GLU A 273 11.07 5.26 -11.98
CA GLU A 273 12.01 6.28 -12.47
C GLU A 273 12.26 6.15 -13.98
N THR A 274 12.38 4.92 -14.49
CA THR A 274 12.59 4.67 -15.93
C THR A 274 11.36 4.90 -16.80
N ARG A 275 10.18 5.13 -16.19
CA ARG A 275 8.91 5.30 -16.90
C ARG A 275 8.44 6.74 -16.89
N GLN A 276 8.51 7.37 -18.05
CA GLN A 276 7.96 8.72 -18.30
C GLN A 276 6.58 8.68 -18.97
N ASP A 277 6.14 7.51 -19.44
CA ASP A 277 4.92 7.33 -20.25
C ASP A 277 3.61 7.28 -19.44
N LYS A 278 3.72 7.09 -18.12
CA LYS A 278 2.58 6.76 -17.24
C LYS A 278 2.73 7.39 -15.86
N GLU A 279 1.60 7.49 -15.18
CA GLU A 279 1.51 7.88 -13.78
C GLU A 279 2.30 6.91 -12.89
N LYS A 280 3.16 7.48 -12.02
CA LYS A 280 4.00 6.72 -11.09
C LYS A 280 3.19 6.32 -9.85
N LEU A 281 2.40 5.25 -9.96
CA LEU A 281 1.53 4.76 -8.89
C LEU A 281 2.03 3.44 -8.28
N ILE A 282 2.10 3.35 -6.95
CA ILE A 282 2.48 2.16 -6.17
C ILE A 282 1.34 1.80 -5.20
N PHE A 283 0.90 0.54 -5.25
CA PHE A 283 0.07 -0.09 -4.23
C PHE A 283 0.97 -0.85 -3.26
N LEU A 284 1.16 -0.31 -2.05
CA LEU A 284 1.95 -0.93 -1.00
C LEU A 284 1.03 -1.83 -0.16
N HIS A 285 1.14 -3.14 -0.32
CA HIS A 285 0.21 -4.08 0.30
C HIS A 285 0.45 -4.27 1.80
N ALA A 286 -0.56 -4.82 2.50
CA ALA A 286 -0.51 -5.12 3.92
C ALA A 286 0.77 -5.89 4.32
N GLY A 287 1.50 -5.36 5.30
CA GLY A 287 2.82 -5.86 5.71
C GLY A 287 3.57 -4.87 6.59
N HIS A 288 4.70 -5.33 7.14
CA HIS A 288 5.68 -4.50 7.81
C HIS A 288 6.94 -4.44 6.94
N PHE A 289 7.35 -3.23 6.58
CA PHE A 289 8.45 -2.93 5.69
C PHE A 289 9.55 -2.20 6.47
N TYR A 290 10.77 -2.68 6.33
CA TYR A 290 12.00 -2.06 6.83
C TYR A 290 12.88 -1.70 5.64
N PRO A 291 12.52 -0.66 4.86
CA PRO A 291 13.24 -0.32 3.65
C PRO A 291 14.58 0.37 3.97
N GLU A 292 15.43 0.48 2.96
CA GLU A 292 16.47 1.52 2.95
C GLU A 292 15.81 2.92 3.04
N PRO A 293 16.47 3.94 3.63
CA PRO A 293 15.89 5.28 3.81
C PRO A 293 15.29 5.84 2.51
N LEU A 294 13.97 6.05 2.49
CA LEU A 294 13.25 6.33 1.25
C LEU A 294 13.40 7.80 0.89
N VAL A 295 14.18 8.10 -0.14
CA VAL A 295 14.25 9.43 -0.75
C VAL A 295 13.28 9.48 -1.94
N ILE A 296 12.37 10.45 -1.91
CA ILE A 296 11.36 10.71 -2.94
C ILE A 296 11.69 12.04 -3.60
N ASP A 297 12.09 11.99 -4.87
CA ASP A 297 12.58 13.10 -5.71
C ASP A 297 11.70 13.32 -6.96
N SER A 298 10.56 12.64 -7.06
CA SER A 298 9.65 12.75 -8.20
C SER A 298 8.19 12.56 -7.78
N ALA A 299 7.27 12.83 -8.71
CA ALA A 299 5.81 12.77 -8.53
C ALA A 299 5.23 11.34 -8.37
N VAL A 300 5.86 10.49 -7.56
CA VAL A 300 5.40 9.14 -7.24
C VAL A 300 4.30 9.17 -6.18
N GLN A 301 3.34 8.27 -6.33
CA GLN A 301 2.17 8.13 -5.46
C GLN A 301 2.20 6.75 -4.82
N ILE A 302 2.31 6.70 -3.50
CA ILE A 302 2.33 5.48 -2.71
C ILE A 302 1.02 5.40 -1.92
N VAL A 303 0.24 4.35 -2.19
CA VAL A 303 -1.07 4.12 -1.56
C VAL A 303 -1.06 2.77 -0.86
N GLY A 304 -1.38 2.73 0.43
CA GLY A 304 -1.51 1.48 1.16
C GLY A 304 -2.69 0.65 0.63
N ALA A 305 -2.50 -0.67 0.51
CA ALA A 305 -3.48 -1.63 -0.02
C ALA A 305 -3.77 -2.75 0.98
N ALA A 306 -4.96 -2.73 1.59
CA ALA A 306 -5.38 -3.70 2.60
C ALA A 306 -6.91 -3.74 2.75
N PRO A 307 -7.48 -4.83 3.31
CA PRO A 307 -8.92 -4.94 3.52
C PRO A 307 -9.41 -4.17 4.76
N GLY A 308 -10.61 -3.61 4.68
CA GLY A 308 -11.31 -2.95 5.80
C GLY A 308 -11.07 -1.44 5.91
N PRO A 309 -11.73 -0.76 6.87
CA PRO A 309 -11.81 0.70 6.94
C PRO A 309 -10.54 1.38 7.49
N HIS A 310 -9.61 0.63 8.07
CA HIS A 310 -8.37 1.15 8.67
C HIS A 310 -7.15 0.59 7.94
N VAL A 311 -7.09 0.84 6.63
CA VAL A 311 -6.02 0.41 5.73
C VAL A 311 -4.64 0.76 6.30
N GLN A 312 -4.47 2.00 6.78
CA GLN A 312 -3.20 2.52 7.29
C GLN A 312 -2.61 1.72 8.44
N ARG A 313 -3.42 1.09 9.29
CA ARG A 313 -2.93 0.27 10.42
C ARG A 313 -2.32 -1.07 9.99
N LYS A 314 -2.44 -1.44 8.71
CA LYS A 314 -2.00 -2.75 8.17
C LYS A 314 -0.76 -2.65 7.27
N ILE A 315 -0.35 -1.44 6.91
CA ILE A 315 0.87 -1.16 6.14
C ILE A 315 1.76 -0.34 7.06
N ILE A 316 2.90 -0.88 7.49
CA ILE A 316 3.84 -0.18 8.37
C ILE A 316 5.18 -0.04 7.64
N ILE A 317 5.67 1.18 7.50
CA ILE A 317 7.01 1.50 7.03
C ILE A 317 7.79 1.98 8.25
N GLU A 318 8.83 1.25 8.68
CA GLU A 318 9.58 1.52 9.92
C GLU A 318 11.09 1.57 9.65
N GLN A 319 11.77 2.53 10.28
CA GLN A 319 13.23 2.68 10.26
C GLN A 319 13.73 3.06 11.67
N SER A 320 14.95 2.68 12.03
CA SER A 320 15.55 2.91 13.36
C SER A 320 16.89 3.65 13.33
N THR A 321 17.53 3.77 12.16
CA THR A 321 18.86 4.42 12.06
C THR A 321 18.80 5.82 11.45
N GLU A 322 17.98 6.02 10.42
CA GLU A 322 17.87 7.26 9.66
C GLU A 322 16.40 7.67 9.45
N THR A 323 16.17 8.80 8.79
CA THR A 323 14.83 9.27 8.43
C THR A 323 14.09 8.24 7.57
N THR A 324 12.90 7.81 7.99
CA THR A 324 12.15 6.73 7.33
C THR A 324 11.74 7.10 5.89
N LEU A 325 11.25 8.32 5.68
CA LEU A 325 10.87 8.83 4.37
C LEU A 325 11.18 10.33 4.24
N SER A 326 11.87 10.70 3.16
CA SER A 326 12.28 12.07 2.84
C SER A 326 11.75 12.50 1.48
N PHE A 327 10.90 13.51 1.43
CA PHE A 327 10.57 14.24 0.21
C PHE A 327 11.57 15.36 -0.02
N VAL A 328 12.18 15.41 -1.20
CA VAL A 328 13.21 16.38 -1.61
C VAL A 328 12.77 17.13 -2.88
N ASP A 329 13.65 17.98 -3.43
CA ASP A 329 13.38 18.66 -4.70
C ASP A 329 12.98 17.69 -5.80
N GLY A 330 12.02 18.09 -6.63
CA GLY A 330 11.37 17.23 -7.61
C GLY A 330 10.15 16.42 -7.11
N ALA A 331 9.93 16.27 -5.79
CA ALA A 331 8.76 15.59 -5.20
C ALA A 331 7.41 16.34 -5.37
N ASN A 332 7.30 17.20 -6.37
CA ASN A 332 6.12 18.01 -6.66
C ASN A 332 4.98 17.12 -7.19
N GLY A 333 3.84 17.14 -6.49
CA GLY A 333 2.71 16.25 -6.80
C GLY A 333 2.89 14.80 -6.34
N ALA A 334 3.94 14.49 -5.56
CA ALA A 334 4.05 13.19 -4.90
C ALA A 334 2.89 12.97 -3.90
N TYR A 335 2.50 11.72 -3.70
CA TYR A 335 1.45 11.34 -2.74
C TYR A 335 1.92 10.21 -1.83
N LEU A 336 1.58 10.31 -0.56
CA LEU A 336 1.68 9.21 0.39
C LEU A 336 0.36 9.09 1.14
N GLY A 337 -0.26 7.91 1.12
CA GLY A 337 -1.50 7.74 1.84
C GLY A 337 -1.88 6.32 2.22
N TYR A 338 -2.78 6.24 3.20
CA TYR A 338 -3.31 4.99 3.74
C TYR A 338 -2.25 4.00 4.27
N CYS A 339 -1.16 4.51 4.87
CA CYS A 339 -0.11 3.72 5.51
C CYS A 339 0.35 4.34 6.84
N SER A 340 0.97 3.52 7.69
CA SER A 340 1.72 3.96 8.87
C SER A 340 3.19 4.20 8.52
N VAL A 341 3.76 5.32 8.97
CA VAL A 341 5.18 5.64 8.87
C VAL A 341 5.76 5.83 10.26
N LYS A 342 6.87 5.17 10.56
CA LYS A 342 7.45 5.13 11.88
C LYS A 342 8.94 5.38 11.86
N PHE A 343 9.41 6.20 12.80
CA PHE A 343 10.82 6.25 13.17
C PHE A 343 10.97 5.71 14.59
N ASN A 344 11.71 4.61 14.74
CA ASN A 344 11.81 3.85 15.98
C ASN A 344 13.29 3.62 16.36
N PRO A 345 14.03 4.69 16.74
CA PRO A 345 15.45 4.57 17.01
C PRO A 345 15.76 3.75 18.25
N ASP A 346 16.87 3.02 18.20
CA ASP A 346 17.37 2.26 19.34
C ASP A 346 17.73 3.22 20.49
N LYS A 347 17.09 3.06 21.65
CA LYS A 347 17.27 3.97 22.80
C LYS A 347 18.68 3.92 23.40
N ASN A 348 19.43 2.85 23.12
CA ASN A 348 20.83 2.67 23.51
C ASN A 348 21.83 3.09 22.41
N SER A 349 21.34 3.57 21.26
CA SER A 349 22.18 3.99 20.14
C SER A 349 22.93 5.28 20.45
N THR A 350 24.21 5.32 20.11
CA THR A 350 25.07 6.51 20.20
C THR A 350 24.95 7.42 18.97
N VAL A 351 24.12 7.05 17.99
CA VAL A 351 23.88 7.84 16.78
C VAL A 351 23.00 9.06 17.09
N PRO A 352 23.39 10.29 16.69
CA PRO A 352 22.58 11.50 16.96
C PRO A 352 21.27 11.58 16.17
N HIS A 353 20.18 11.04 16.72
CA HIS A 353 18.84 11.01 16.11
C HIS A 353 18.09 12.35 16.02
N GLN A 354 18.74 13.46 16.39
CA GLN A 354 18.16 14.82 16.38
C GLN A 354 17.82 15.33 14.97
N LEU A 355 18.41 14.74 13.92
CA LEU A 355 18.16 15.07 12.50
C LEU A 355 17.41 13.96 11.75
N HIS A 356 16.84 12.98 12.47
CA HIS A 356 16.09 11.87 11.89
C HIS A 356 14.63 11.91 12.33
N TYR A 357 13.73 11.59 11.39
CA TYR A 357 12.29 11.80 11.50
C TYR A 357 11.53 10.63 10.87
N ALA A 358 10.25 10.45 11.20
CA ALA A 358 9.40 9.52 10.46
C ALA A 358 9.11 10.06 9.05
N ILE A 359 8.86 11.36 8.91
CA ILE A 359 8.75 12.04 7.62
C ILE A 359 9.56 13.35 7.62
N GLN A 360 10.39 13.53 6.59
CA GLN A 360 11.04 14.80 6.27
C GLN A 360 10.50 15.36 4.95
N VAL A 361 10.26 16.66 4.89
CA VAL A 361 9.94 17.40 3.65
C VAL A 361 10.94 18.55 3.51
N THR A 362 11.57 18.69 2.35
CA THR A 362 12.58 19.73 2.13
C THR A 362 12.69 20.16 0.67
N GLU A 363 13.19 21.38 0.45
CA GLU A 363 13.55 21.99 -0.86
C GLU A 363 12.47 21.88 -1.94
N ASN A 364 11.62 22.89 -2.07
CA ASN A 364 10.60 22.99 -3.13
C ASN A 364 9.61 21.80 -3.23
N ALA A 365 9.64 20.86 -2.30
CA ALA A 365 8.78 19.69 -2.28
C ALA A 365 7.35 20.06 -1.86
N THR A 366 6.36 19.64 -2.66
CA THR A 366 4.93 19.85 -2.40
C THR A 366 4.10 18.55 -2.29
N PRO A 367 4.53 17.56 -1.48
CA PRO A 367 3.85 16.28 -1.39
C PRO A 367 2.49 16.39 -0.70
N VAL A 368 1.56 15.51 -1.06
CA VAL A 368 0.28 15.33 -0.36
C VAL A 368 0.37 14.10 0.55
N ILE A 369 0.18 14.29 1.85
CA ILE A 369 0.22 13.21 2.85
C ILE A 369 -1.19 13.07 3.43
N ASP A 370 -1.80 11.88 3.28
CA ASP A 370 -3.25 11.71 3.43
C ASP A 370 -3.64 10.39 4.10
N HIS A 371 -4.50 10.42 5.12
CA HIS A 371 -4.93 9.23 5.87
C HIS A 371 -3.76 8.39 6.47
N CYS A 372 -2.60 9.00 6.69
CA CYS A 372 -1.44 8.34 7.30
C CYS A 372 -1.50 8.31 8.83
N SER A 373 -0.82 7.35 9.44
CA SER A 373 -0.54 7.34 10.87
C SER A 373 0.98 7.44 11.08
N ILE A 374 1.43 8.41 11.88
CA ILE A 374 2.85 8.77 11.99
C ILE A 374 3.24 8.73 13.47
N THR A 375 4.30 8.00 13.80
CA THR A 375 4.79 7.84 15.18
C THR A 375 6.31 7.95 15.25
N SER A 376 6.86 8.46 16.36
CA SER A 376 8.30 8.57 16.55
C SER A 376 8.72 8.36 18.01
N THR A 377 9.46 7.29 18.29
CA THR A 377 10.00 7.03 19.65
C THR A 377 11.32 7.78 19.91
N SER A 378 11.68 8.74 19.05
CA SER A 378 12.87 9.59 19.23
C SER A 378 12.65 10.62 20.34
N ILE A 379 13.46 10.55 21.39
CA ILE A 379 13.52 11.54 22.49
C ILE A 379 14.19 12.87 22.10
N VAL A 380 14.77 12.97 20.90
CA VAL A 380 15.52 14.17 20.43
C VAL A 380 15.08 14.70 19.07
N GLY A 381 14.48 13.86 18.23
CA GLY A 381 13.96 14.25 16.91
C GLY A 381 12.49 14.67 16.97
N ALA A 382 11.98 15.17 15.84
CA ALA A 382 10.55 15.31 15.63
C ALA A 382 9.98 14.05 14.90
N ALA A 383 8.67 13.83 14.91
CA ALA A 383 8.07 12.82 14.05
C ALA A 383 7.98 13.30 12.59
N VAL A 384 7.58 14.55 12.38
CA VAL A 384 7.56 15.21 11.07
C VAL A 384 8.41 16.46 11.08
N CYS A 385 9.29 16.62 10.09
CA CYS A 385 10.07 17.84 9.89
C CYS A 385 9.83 18.44 8.50
N VAL A 386 9.47 19.72 8.44
CA VAL A 386 9.37 20.50 7.21
C VAL A 386 10.44 21.59 7.27
N LYS A 387 11.43 21.54 6.36
CA LYS A 387 12.61 22.44 6.45
C LYS A 387 13.15 22.92 5.10
N LYS A 388 13.85 24.06 5.15
CA LYS A 388 14.39 24.81 4.00
C LYS A 388 13.30 25.46 3.13
N GLN A 389 13.75 26.27 2.18
CA GLN A 389 12.90 27.24 1.49
C GLN A 389 11.88 26.56 0.54
N THR A 390 10.64 27.08 0.56
CA THR A 390 9.50 26.69 -0.29
C THR A 390 8.98 25.25 -0.17
N ALA A 391 9.48 24.45 0.78
CA ALA A 391 8.83 23.20 1.15
C ALA A 391 7.39 23.48 1.65
N ASN A 392 6.38 22.92 0.97
CA ASN A 392 4.96 23.20 1.21
C ASN A 392 4.12 21.90 1.09
N PRO A 393 4.20 21.01 2.10
CA PRO A 393 3.45 19.75 2.12
C PRO A 393 1.99 19.95 2.53
N LYS A 394 1.09 19.17 1.93
CA LYS A 394 -0.34 19.16 2.27
C LYS A 394 -0.70 17.92 3.08
N MET A 395 -0.72 18.07 4.41
CA MET A 395 -1.11 17.00 5.34
C MET A 395 -2.60 17.08 5.68
N LYS A 396 -3.34 15.99 5.51
CA LYS A 396 -4.79 15.92 5.81
C LYS A 396 -5.21 14.51 6.27
N HIS A 397 -6.23 14.42 7.12
CA HIS A 397 -6.71 13.16 7.72
C HIS A 397 -5.63 12.29 8.40
N CYS A 398 -4.48 12.87 8.74
CA CYS A 398 -3.36 12.17 9.34
C CYS A 398 -3.46 12.17 10.86
N SER A 399 -2.93 11.11 11.48
CA SER A 399 -2.85 10.94 12.93
C SER A 399 -1.37 10.88 13.32
N ILE A 400 -0.91 11.90 14.06
CA ILE A 400 0.45 11.97 14.60
C ILE A 400 0.35 11.70 16.10
N CYS A 401 0.87 10.56 16.54
CA CYS A 401 0.70 10.03 17.89
C CYS A 401 2.01 9.41 18.39
N ASP A 402 2.07 9.09 19.69
CA ASP A 402 3.20 8.35 20.29
C ASP A 402 4.57 8.95 19.93
N CYS A 403 4.66 10.28 20.06
CA CYS A 403 5.85 11.08 19.76
C CYS A 403 6.55 11.44 21.08
N GLU A 404 7.77 10.93 21.32
CA GLU A 404 8.46 11.12 22.62
C GLU A 404 9.02 12.53 22.84
N ASN A 405 9.11 13.37 21.81
CA ASN A 405 9.64 14.74 21.89
C ASN A 405 8.76 15.76 21.15
N VAL A 406 8.84 15.85 19.82
CA VAL A 406 8.07 16.81 19.02
C VAL A 406 7.25 16.10 17.95
N GLY A 407 5.97 16.44 17.81
CA GLY A 407 5.11 15.90 16.73
C GLY A 407 5.47 16.45 15.35
N ILE A 408 5.33 17.76 15.16
CA ILE A 408 5.65 18.47 13.92
C ILE A 408 6.65 19.59 14.23
N TYR A 409 7.71 19.69 13.44
CA TYR A 409 8.69 20.78 13.48
C TYR A 409 8.80 21.44 12.10
N ILE A 410 8.58 22.75 12.05
CA ILE A 410 8.60 23.58 10.83
C ILE A 410 9.63 24.69 11.02
N THR A 411 10.54 24.88 10.06
CA THR A 411 11.55 25.96 10.09
C THR A 411 11.09 27.19 9.31
N ASP A 412 11.60 28.38 9.68
CA ASP A 412 11.26 29.75 9.20
C ASP A 412 11.34 30.04 7.68
N SER A 413 11.46 29.03 6.82
CA SER A 413 11.43 29.16 5.35
C SER A 413 10.52 28.15 4.64
N ALA A 414 9.92 27.22 5.40
CA ALA A 414 8.86 26.32 4.93
C ALA A 414 7.48 27.01 5.04
N GLN A 415 6.47 26.43 4.36
CA GLN A 415 5.08 26.93 4.32
C GLN A 415 4.07 25.82 4.59
#